data_AF-A0A7K2WCQ8-F1
#
_entry.id   AF-A0A7K2WCQ8-F1
#
_cell.length_a   1.000
_cell.length_b   1.000
_cell.length_c   1.000
_cell.angle_alpha   90.00
_cell.angle_beta   90.00
_cell.angle_gamma   90.00
#
_symmetry.space_group_name_H-M   'P 1'
#
loop_
_entity.id
_entity.type
_entity.pdbx_description
1 polymer ?
#
loop_
_entity_poly.entity_id
_entity_poly.type
_entity_poly.pdbx_seq_one_letter_code
_entity_poly.pdbx_strand_id
1 'polypeptide(L)'
;LRVRIASCGEDAVQIAAVDPGGQPVVSVESLTLRAAGPGDAAEPRRDDSNSLLRVDWTARTLGAPAAPATWAVLGEDPFGLTAALGADSEAVAGVHAPAATLEE
;
A
#
# COMPACT_ATOMS: atom_id res chain seq x y z
N LEU A 1 5.10 -22.98 1.79
CA LEU A 1 3.66 -22.95 1.45
C LEU A 1 3.40 -21.70 0.62
N ARG A 2 2.78 -21.83 -0.54
CA ARG A 2 2.33 -20.71 -1.38
C ARG A 2 0.81 -20.81 -1.48
N VAL A 3 0.12 -19.70 -1.31
CA VAL A 3 -1.36 -19.65 -1.29
C VAL A 3 -1.83 -18.63 -2.32
N ARG A 4 -2.82 -19.00 -3.12
CA ARG A 4 -3.57 -18.11 -4.00
C ARG A 4 -4.97 -17.93 -3.44
N ILE A 5 -5.39 -16.68 -3.29
CA ILE A 5 -6.74 -16.30 -2.87
C ILE A 5 -7.35 -15.47 -4.00
N ALA A 6 -8.56 -15.82 -4.41
CA ALA A 6 -9.30 -15.10 -5.45
C ALA A 6 -10.76 -14.89 -4.99
N SER A 7 -11.32 -13.72 -5.23
CA SER A 7 -12.76 -13.49 -4.98
C SER A 7 -13.60 -14.40 -5.89
N CYS A 8 -14.65 -15.00 -5.33
CA CYS A 8 -15.60 -15.85 -6.07
C CYS A 8 -17.06 -15.53 -5.73
N GLY A 9 -17.32 -14.33 -5.20
CA GLY A 9 -18.63 -13.84 -4.80
C GLY A 9 -18.50 -12.58 -3.94
N GLU A 10 -19.63 -12.00 -3.53
CA GLU A 10 -19.66 -10.76 -2.73
C GLU A 10 -18.89 -10.92 -1.41
N ASP A 11 -19.21 -11.98 -0.66
CA ASP A 11 -18.56 -12.31 0.61
C ASP A 11 -17.78 -13.64 0.55
N ALA A 12 -17.30 -14.05 -0.63
CA ALA A 12 -16.69 -15.37 -0.82
C ALA A 12 -15.34 -15.35 -1.53
N VAL A 13 -14.44 -16.25 -1.11
CA VAL A 13 -13.12 -16.44 -1.71
C VAL A 13 -12.82 -17.90 -2.03
N GLN A 14 -12.11 -18.13 -3.12
CA GLN A 14 -11.47 -19.41 -3.45
C GLN A 14 -10.05 -19.43 -2.88
N ILE A 15 -9.60 -20.59 -2.36
CA ILE A 15 -8.25 -20.77 -1.81
C ILE A 15 -7.59 -21.97 -2.48
N ALA A 16 -6.38 -21.79 -3.00
CA ALA A 16 -5.51 -22.88 -3.46
C ALA A 16 -4.14 -22.75 -2.81
N ALA A 17 -3.66 -23.81 -2.15
CA ALA A 17 -2.38 -23.82 -1.47
C ALA A 17 -1.50 -24.97 -1.95
N VAL A 18 -0.23 -24.67 -2.21
CA VAL A 18 0.80 -25.64 -2.63
C VAL A 18 2.03 -25.56 -1.74
N ASP A 19 2.71 -26.67 -1.53
CA ASP A 19 4.01 -26.70 -0.84
C ASP A 19 5.14 -26.08 -1.69
N PRO A 20 6.38 -25.96 -1.17
CA PRO A 20 7.51 -25.46 -1.96
C PRO A 20 7.85 -26.31 -3.18
N GLY A 21 7.50 -27.61 -3.19
CA GLY A 21 7.65 -28.51 -4.32
C GLY A 21 6.52 -28.41 -5.36
N GLY A 22 5.53 -27.55 -5.13
CA GLY A 22 4.37 -27.36 -6.01
C GLY A 22 3.24 -28.38 -5.80
N GLN A 23 3.33 -29.24 -4.79
CA GLN A 23 2.29 -30.22 -4.50
C GLN A 23 1.10 -29.54 -3.81
N PRO A 24 -0.14 -29.78 -4.26
CA PRO A 24 -1.33 -29.22 -3.62
C PRO A 24 -1.48 -29.77 -2.21
N VAL A 25 -1.68 -28.85 -1.25
CA VAL A 25 -1.93 -29.22 0.15
C VAL A 25 -3.36 -28.91 0.58
N VAL A 26 -3.97 -27.87 0.03
CA VAL A 26 -5.37 -27.48 0.30
C VAL A 26 -5.98 -26.87 -0.97
N SER A 27 -7.24 -27.20 -1.23
CA SER A 27 -8.09 -26.52 -2.21
C SER A 27 -9.48 -26.29 -1.61
N VAL A 28 -9.96 -25.05 -1.69
CA VAL A 28 -11.30 -24.64 -1.25
C VAL A 28 -11.93 -23.88 -2.40
N GLU A 29 -13.05 -24.37 -2.91
CA GLU A 29 -13.75 -23.78 -4.05
C GLU A 29 -14.45 -22.47 -3.67
N SER A 30 -15.07 -22.41 -2.49
CA SER A 30 -15.72 -21.22 -1.96
C SER A 30 -15.68 -21.21 -0.43
N LEU A 31 -15.19 -20.11 0.14
CA LEU A 31 -15.18 -19.81 1.56
C LEU A 31 -15.94 -18.51 1.78
N THR A 32 -17.13 -18.58 2.40
CA THR A 32 -17.92 -17.41 2.77
C THR A 32 -17.39 -16.77 4.05
N LEU A 33 -17.13 -15.47 4.02
CA LEU A 33 -16.66 -14.67 5.16
C LEU A 33 -17.86 -13.99 5.82
N ARG A 34 -17.80 -13.84 7.15
CA ARG A 34 -18.78 -13.07 7.92
C ARG A 34 -18.04 -12.18 8.90
N ALA A 35 -18.60 -10.99 9.15
CA ALA A 35 -18.08 -10.09 10.15
C ALA A 35 -18.04 -10.79 11.52
N ALA A 36 -16.86 -10.78 12.16
CA ALA A 36 -16.76 -11.15 13.56
C ALA A 36 -17.52 -10.09 14.38
N GLY A 37 -18.28 -10.53 15.39
CA GLY A 37 -19.04 -9.63 16.25
C GLY A 37 -18.14 -8.65 17.01
N PRO A 38 -18.71 -7.63 17.67
CA PRO A 38 -17.96 -6.53 18.31
C PRO A 38 -17.01 -6.95 19.45
N GLY A 39 -16.97 -8.22 19.84
CA GLY A 39 -16.12 -8.75 20.90
C GLY A 39 -14.92 -9.60 20.46
N ASP A 40 -14.84 -10.00 19.18
CA ASP A 40 -13.84 -10.97 18.70
C ASP A 40 -12.91 -10.43 17.61
N ALA A 41 -13.18 -9.22 17.10
CA ALA A 41 -12.19 -8.49 16.32
C ALA A 41 -11.12 -8.01 17.30
N ALA A 42 -10.07 -8.83 17.50
CA ALA A 42 -8.81 -8.30 18.00
C ALA A 42 -8.53 -7.03 17.20
N GLU A 43 -8.35 -5.90 17.91
CA GLU A 43 -7.85 -4.63 17.37
C GLU A 43 -6.92 -4.94 16.20
N PRO A 44 -7.13 -4.37 14.99
CA PRO A 44 -6.38 -4.74 13.80
C PRO A 44 -4.91 -4.76 14.20
N ARG A 45 -4.38 -5.98 14.35
CA ARG A 45 -3.03 -6.17 14.85
C ARG A 45 -2.17 -5.67 13.72
N ARG A 46 -1.82 -4.39 13.77
CA ARG A 46 -0.89 -3.80 12.82
C ARG A 46 0.29 -4.76 12.76
N ASP A 47 0.67 -5.15 11.55
CA ASP A 47 1.84 -6.00 11.27
C ASP A 47 3.11 -5.50 12.00
N ASP A 48 3.10 -4.25 12.46
CA ASP A 48 4.02 -3.61 13.40
C ASP A 48 4.32 -4.41 14.69
N SER A 49 3.48 -5.37 15.08
CA SER A 49 3.67 -6.11 16.34
C SER A 49 4.87 -7.06 16.31
N ASN A 50 5.39 -7.39 15.13
CA ASN A 50 6.57 -8.25 14.96
C ASN A 50 7.61 -7.63 14.00
N SER A 51 7.50 -6.33 13.69
CA SER A 51 8.47 -5.65 12.85
C SER A 51 9.68 -5.21 13.68
N LEU A 52 10.88 -5.55 13.23
CA LEU A 52 12.13 -5.12 13.88
C LEU A 52 12.48 -3.66 13.57
N LEU A 53 11.85 -3.08 12.54
CA LEU A 53 12.09 -1.70 12.10
C LEU A 53 10.77 -0.95 12.04
N ARG A 54 10.78 0.30 12.49
CA ARG A 54 9.65 1.23 12.41
C ARG A 54 10.12 2.58 11.89
N VAL A 55 9.27 3.23 11.10
CA VAL A 55 9.46 4.62 10.72
C VAL A 55 9.10 5.51 11.90
N ASP A 56 10.08 6.25 12.40
CA ASP A 56 9.88 7.27 13.45
C ASP A 56 10.05 8.66 12.83
N TRP A 57 8.94 9.41 12.72
CA TRP A 57 8.93 10.76 12.17
C TRP A 57 9.08 11.77 13.31
N THR A 58 10.24 12.43 13.39
CA THR A 58 10.42 13.53 14.34
C THR A 58 9.84 14.82 13.78
N ALA A 59 8.84 15.40 14.46
CA ALA A 59 8.26 16.67 14.07
C ALA A 59 9.30 17.79 14.12
N ARG A 60 9.40 18.57 13.03
CA ARG A 60 10.26 19.76 12.93
C ARG A 60 9.40 20.99 12.79
N THR A 61 9.67 22.01 13.58
CA THR A 61 9.07 23.33 13.38
C THR A 61 9.60 23.90 12.08
N LEU A 62 8.70 24.11 11.11
CA LEU A 62 9.02 24.80 9.86
C LEU A 62 8.87 26.31 10.06
N GLY A 63 9.65 27.09 9.31
CA GLY A 63 9.50 28.55 9.25
C GLY A 63 8.16 28.97 8.61
N ALA A 64 7.98 30.27 8.38
CA ALA A 64 6.80 30.80 7.70
C ALA A 64 6.51 30.02 6.40
N PRO A 65 5.23 29.73 6.10
CA PRO A 65 4.89 28.91 4.94
C PRO A 65 5.47 29.55 3.68
N ALA A 66 6.25 28.76 2.93
CA ALA A 66 6.57 29.09 1.55
C ALA A 66 5.26 29.24 0.76
N ALA A 67 5.31 29.99 -0.35
CA ALA A 67 4.22 30.12 -1.32
C ALA A 67 3.53 28.76 -1.58
N PRO A 68 2.23 28.74 -1.95
CA PRO A 68 1.51 27.48 -2.16
C PRO A 68 2.35 26.52 -3.01
N ALA A 69 2.59 25.32 -2.47
CA ALA A 69 3.45 24.34 -3.10
C ALA A 69 2.78 23.85 -4.40
N THR A 70 3.45 24.07 -5.53
CA THR A 70 3.09 23.48 -6.82
C THR A 70 3.60 22.04 -6.85
N TRP A 71 2.76 21.11 -7.30
CA TRP A 71 3.08 19.69 -7.35
C TRP A 71 3.48 19.28 -8.77
N ALA A 72 4.44 18.38 -8.91
CA ALA A 72 4.76 17.77 -10.20
C ALA A 72 4.54 16.26 -10.11
N VAL A 73 3.81 15.71 -11.08
CA VAL A 73 3.68 14.26 -11.23
C VAL A 73 4.77 13.79 -12.18
N LEU A 74 5.67 12.95 -11.68
CA LEU A 74 6.82 12.48 -12.45
C LEU A 74 6.53 11.14 -13.10
N GLY A 75 6.74 11.07 -14.41
CA GLY A 75 6.52 9.86 -15.20
C GLY A 75 5.10 9.72 -15.72
N GLU A 76 4.76 8.51 -16.19
CA GLU A 76 3.41 8.23 -16.68
C GLU A 76 2.39 8.35 -15.54
N ASP A 77 1.22 8.90 -15.85
CA ASP A 77 0.13 9.09 -14.89
C ASP A 77 -1.07 8.17 -15.23
N PRO A 78 -0.93 6.84 -15.14
CA PRO A 78 -2.01 5.91 -15.48
C PRO A 78 -3.18 5.96 -14.47
N PHE A 79 -2.97 6.64 -13.33
CA PHE A 79 -3.93 6.73 -12.24
C PHE A 79 -4.60 8.11 -12.12
N GLY A 80 -4.26 9.07 -12.98
CA GLY A 80 -4.88 10.40 -13.01
C GLY A 80 -4.54 11.28 -11.82
N LEU A 81 -3.35 11.12 -11.24
CA LEU A 81 -2.86 11.84 -10.08
C LEU A 81 -2.75 13.35 -10.33
N THR A 82 -2.38 13.75 -11.55
CA THR A 82 -2.31 15.18 -11.95
C THR A 82 -3.68 15.83 -11.83
N ALA A 83 -4.73 15.13 -12.30
CA ALA A 83 -6.09 15.65 -12.19
C ALA A 83 -6.58 15.71 -10.73
N ALA A 84 -6.19 14.73 -9.91
CA ALA A 84 -6.56 14.65 -8.49
C ALA A 84 -5.89 15.74 -7.62
N LEU A 85 -4.68 16.18 -7.98
CA LEU A 85 -3.92 17.22 -7.27
C LEU A 85 -4.41 18.64 -7.58
N GLY A 86 -5.20 18.83 -8.65
CA GLY A 86 -5.80 20.10 -9.01
C GLY A 86 -4.89 21.01 -9.84
N ALA A 87 -5.34 22.26 -10.06
CA ALA A 87 -4.78 23.19 -11.04
C ALA A 87 -3.31 23.60 -10.79
N ASP A 88 -2.79 23.36 -9.58
CA ASP A 88 -1.41 23.63 -9.20
C ASP A 88 -0.51 22.41 -9.41
N SER A 89 -0.85 21.53 -10.37
CA SER A 89 -0.06 20.36 -10.70
C SER A 89 0.13 20.11 -12.20
N GLU A 90 1.35 19.68 -12.56
CA GLU A 90 1.75 19.41 -13.95
C GLU A 90 2.43 18.05 -14.05
N ALA A 91 2.12 17.30 -15.12
CA ALA A 91 2.80 16.06 -15.46
C ALA A 91 4.13 16.37 -16.15
N VAL A 92 5.25 15.97 -15.55
CA VAL A 92 6.59 16.21 -16.09
C VAL A 92 7.16 14.90 -16.61
N ALA A 93 7.31 14.82 -17.94
CA ALA A 93 7.97 13.70 -18.60
C ALA A 93 9.50 13.88 -18.55
N GLY A 94 10.16 13.02 -17.76
CA GLY A 94 11.61 12.99 -17.65
C GLY A 94 12.15 13.94 -16.58
N VAL A 95 12.32 13.43 -15.36
CA VAL A 95 13.17 14.06 -14.35
C VAL A 95 14.42 13.21 -14.22
N HIS A 96 15.58 13.80 -14.50
CA HIS A 96 16.84 13.25 -14.01
C HIS A 96 16.78 13.31 -12.48
N ALA A 97 17.02 12.16 -11.83
CA ALA A 97 17.06 12.06 -10.38
C ALA A 97 17.84 13.23 -9.78
N PRO A 98 17.35 13.90 -8.73
CA PRO A 98 18.19 14.84 -8.00
C PRO A 98 19.35 14.02 -7.41
N ALA A 99 20.51 14.11 -8.05
CA ALA A 99 21.77 13.68 -7.47
C ALA A 99 22.12 14.69 -6.37
N ALA A 100 21.45 14.56 -5.23
CA ALA A 100 21.89 15.17 -3.99
C ALA A 100 22.35 14.01 -3.10
N THR A 101 23.65 13.74 -3.15
CA THR A 101 24.37 13.08 -2.06
C THR A 101 23.97 13.79 -0.76
N LEU A 102 23.39 13.05 0.18
CA LEU A 102 23.28 13.48 1.57
C LEU A 102 24.70 13.51 2.12
N GLU A 103 25.35 14.68 2.07
CA GLU A 103 26.52 14.96 2.89
C GLU A 103 26.05 15.12 4.35
N GLU A 104 26.76 14.43 5.25
CA GLU A 104 26.59 14.45 6.71
C GLU A 104 26.92 15.81 7.35
#